data_AF-A0A8T5DKR5-F1
#
_entry.id   AF-A0A8T5DKR5-F1
#
_cell.length_a   1.000
_cell.length_b   1.000
_cell.length_c   1.000
_cell.angle_alpha   90.00
_cell.angle_beta   90.00
_cell.angle_gamma   90.00
#
_symmetry.space_group_name_H-M   'P 1'
#
loop_
_entity.id
_entity.type
_entity.pdbx_description
1 polymer ?
#
loop_
_entity_poly.entity_id
_entity_poly.type
_entity_poly.pdbx_seq_one_letter_code
_entity_poly.pdbx_strand_id
1 'polypeptide(L)' 'MSYYEVQVVFIEEIQTKNGSKEKKVRRNYLVECDSVSIAETKAHEWLKDSPFSFEVKSAKESRIMDVIE' A
#
# COMPACT_ATOMS: atom_id res chain seq x y z
N MET A 1 2.80 -10.21 -18.25
CA MET A 1 2.76 -9.90 -16.81
C MET A 1 3.35 -8.52 -16.61
N SER A 2 2.55 -7.58 -16.12
CA SER A 2 2.98 -6.22 -15.79
C SER A 2 3.11 -6.10 -14.27
N TYR A 3 4.01 -5.25 -13.82
CA TYR A 3 4.10 -4.89 -12.41
C TYR A 3 3.34 -3.60 -12.18
N TYR A 4 2.54 -3.55 -11.12
CA TYR A 4 1.80 -2.37 -10.72
C TYR A 4 2.29 -1.92 -9.35
N GLU A 5 2.63 -0.64 -9.25
CA GLU A 5 2.96 0.00 -7.99
C GLU A 5 1.66 0.49 -7.34
N VAL A 6 1.33 -0.08 -6.19
CA VAL A 6 0.18 0.30 -5.38
C VAL A 6 0.69 1.05 -4.15
N GLN A 7 0.31 2.32 -4.04
CA GLN A 7 0.61 3.13 -2.87
C GLN A 7 -0.50 2.97 -1.84
N VAL A 8 -0.11 2.64 -0.62
CA VAL A 8 -0.98 2.40 0.53
C VAL A 8 -0.54 3.29 1.68
N VAL A 9 -1.50 3.91 2.35
CA VAL A 9 -1.26 4.71 3.54
C VAL A 9 -1.91 4.02 4.72
N PHE A 10 -1.09 3.53 5.64
CA PHE A 10 -1.57 3.01 6.91
C PHE A 10 -1.73 4.15 7.90
N ILE A 11 -2.80 4.10 8.68
CA ILE A 11 -3.07 5.02 9.77
C ILE A 11 -2.93 4.20 11.05
N GLU A 12 -1.80 4.37 11.72
CA GLU A 12 -1.53 3.75 13.01
C GLU A 12 -1.81 4.77 14.11
N GLU A 13 -2.74 4.48 15.01
CA GLU A 13 -2.89 5.26 16.25
C GLU A 13 -1.81 4.83 17.24
N ILE A 14 -0.88 5.75 17.52
CA ILE A 14 0.16 5.53 18.52
C ILE A 14 -0.26 6.22 19.80
N GLN A 15 -0.47 5.46 20.87
CA GLN A 15 -0.63 6.04 22.20
C GLN A 15 0.71 6.59 22.68
N THR A 16 0.78 7.92 22.82
CA THR A 16 1.88 8.60 23.49
C THR A 16 1.46 8.96 24.92
N LYS A 17 2.43 9.21 25.80
CA LYS A 17 2.19 9.56 27.21
C LYS A 17 1.28 10.79 27.44
N ASN A 18 1.03 11.60 26.41
CA ASN A 18 0.17 12.80 26.46
C ASN A 18 -1.04 12.76 25.50
N GLY A 19 -1.35 11.61 24.88
CA GLY A 19 -2.51 11.45 23.99
C GLY A 19 -2.30 10.45 22.86
N SER A 20 -3.36 10.11 22.12
CA SER A 20 -3.25 9.34 20.88
C SER A 20 -2.79 10.24 19.74
N LYS A 21 -1.80 9.78 18.97
CA LYS A 21 -1.29 10.46 17.79
C LYS A 21 -1.43 9.54 16.59
N GLU A 22 -2.16 9.98 15.58
CA GLU A 22 -2.24 9.28 14.31
C GLU A 22 -0.92 9.42 13.55
N LYS A 23 -0.27 8.28 13.26
CA LYS A 23 0.89 8.20 12.37
C LYS A 23 0.44 7.63 11.04
N LYS A 24 0.59 8.44 9.99
CA LYS A 24 0.34 8.00 8.61
C LYS A 24 1.63 7.42 8.03
N VAL A 25 1.65 6.11 7.78
CA VAL A 25 2.79 5.41 7.17
C VAL A 25 2.46 5.09 5.73
N ARG A 26 3.14 5.75 4.80
CA ARG A 26 3.02 5.48 3.37
C ARG A 26 3.95 4.33 3.00
N ARG A 27 3.41 3.32 2.32
CA ARG A 27 4.15 2.18 1.76
C ARG A 27 3.74 1.99 0.32
N ASN A 28 4.72 1.71 -0.53
CA ASN A 28 4.48 1.33 -1.90
C ASN A 28 4.69 -0.19 -2.00
N TYR A 29 3.75 -0.87 -2.64
CA TYR A 29 3.78 -2.31 -2.88
C TYR A 29 3.86 -2.56 -4.37
N LEU A 30 4.66 -3.55 -4.75
CA LEU A 30 4.74 -4.01 -6.13
C LEU A 30 3.86 -5.25 -6.26
N VAL A 31 2.85 -5.18 -7.12
CA VAL A 31 1.90 -6.28 -7.36
C VAL A 31 2.01 -6.72 -8.80
N GLU A 32 2.24 -8.01 -9.01
CA GLU A 32 2.22 -8.62 -10.33
C GLU A 32 0.79 -8.96 -10.75
N CYS A 33 0.33 -8.33 -11.84
CA CYS A 33 -0.99 -8.59 -12.43
C CYS A 33 -1.09 -8.08 -13.86
N ASP A 34 -2.24 -8.30 -14.49
CA ASP A 34 -2.49 -7.90 -15.88
C ASP A 34 -3.24 -6.57 -16.02
N SER A 35 -3.73 -5.99 -14.92
CA SER A 35 -4.48 -4.73 -14.93
C SER A 35 -4.44 -3.99 -13.58
N VAL A 36 -4.57 -2.66 -13.62
CA VAL A 36 -4.62 -1.77 -12.44
C VAL A 36 -5.73 -2.19 -11.47
N SER A 37 -6.92 -2.53 -11.97
CA SER A 37 -8.06 -2.92 -11.11
C SER A 37 -7.81 -4.22 -10.35
N ILE A 38 -7.04 -5.15 -10.95
CA ILE A 38 -6.62 -6.38 -10.28
C ILE A 38 -5.55 -6.06 -9.22
N ALA A 39 -4.65 -5.13 -9.51
CA ALA A 39 -3.64 -4.67 -8.55
C ALA A 39 -4.29 -4.09 -7.28
N GLU A 40 -5.28 -3.21 -7.45
CA GLU A 40 -6.02 -2.61 -6.34
C GLU A 40 -6.78 -3.66 -5.53
N THR A 41 -7.47 -4.58 -6.20
CA THR A 41 -8.20 -5.66 -5.53
C THR A 41 -7.25 -6.53 -4.71
N LYS A 42 -6.16 -7.01 -5.31
CA LYS A 42 -5.14 -7.81 -4.61
C LYS A 42 -4.53 -7.06 -3.42
N ALA A 43 -4.22 -5.78 -3.60
CA ALA A 43 -3.71 -4.95 -2.51
C ALA A 43 -4.74 -4.83 -1.38
N HIS A 44 -5.99 -4.52 -1.70
CA HIS A 44 -7.08 -4.50 -0.72
C HIS A 44 -7.27 -5.84 -0.01
N GLU A 45 -7.16 -6.95 -0.74
CA GLU A 45 -7.26 -8.30 -0.17
C GLU A 45 -6.07 -8.71 0.69
N TRP A 46 -4.89 -8.18 0.40
CA TRP A 46 -3.73 -8.41 1.24
C TRP A 46 -3.80 -7.55 2.51
N LEU A 47 -4.34 -6.34 2.39
CA LEU A 47 -4.41 -5.37 3.46
C LEU A 47 -5.62 -5.58 4.40
N LYS A 48 -6.71 -6.20 3.94
CA LYS A 48 -7.89 -6.53 4.79
C LYS A 48 -7.54 -7.40 6.00
N ASP A 49 -6.42 -8.12 5.93
CA ASP A 49 -5.91 -8.96 7.01
C ASP A 49 -5.09 -8.15 8.04
N SER A 50 -4.78 -6.89 7.74
CA SER A 50 -4.08 -5.99 8.65
C SER A 50 -5.03 -5.47 9.74
N PRO A 51 -4.63 -5.48 11.02
CA PRO A 51 -5.41 -4.89 12.10
C PRO A 51 -5.40 -3.35 12.08
N PHE A 52 -4.64 -2.74 11.16
CA PHE A 52 -4.52 -1.29 11.01
C PHE A 52 -5.41 -0.75 9.91
N SER A 53 -6.01 0.42 10.13
CA SER A 53 -6.72 1.15 9.08
C SER A 53 -5.76 1.53 7.96
N PHE A 54 -6.08 1.17 6.73
CA PHE A 54 -5.28 1.49 5.56
C PHE A 54 -6.14 2.12 4.48
N GLU A 55 -5.53 3.00 3.70
CA GLU A 55 -6.14 3.66 2.56
C GLU A 55 -5.26 3.45 1.33
N VAL A 56 -5.79 2.81 0.29
CA VAL A 56 -5.09 2.68 -1.00
C VAL A 56 -5.20 4.03 -1.71
N LYS A 57 -4.05 4.70 -1.91
CA LYS A 57 -3.98 6.05 -2.45
C LYS A 57 -4.01 6.07 -3.98
N SER A 58 -3.35 5.10 -4.60
CA SER A 58 -3.26 4.98 -6.06
C SER A 58 -2.63 3.65 -6.45
N ALA A 59 -3.13 3.04 -7.52
CA ALA A 59 -2.41 2.01 -8.27
C ALA A 59 -2.00 2.57 -9.63
N LYS A 60 -0.76 2.33 -10.03
CA LYS A 60 -0.25 2.71 -11.35
C LYS A 60 0.61 1.59 -11.91
N GLU A 61 0.62 1.45 -13.24
CA GLU A 61 1.55 0.52 -13.88
C GLU A 61 2.98 0.98 -13.61
N SER A 62 3.75 0.10 -12.99
CA SER A 62 5.14 0.35 -12.67
C SER A 62 5.98 0.06 -13.91
N ARG A 63 6.72 1.06 -14.37
CA ARG A 63 7.76 0.92 -15.40
C ARG A 63 9.14 0.69 -14.78
N ILE A 64 9.21 0.19 -13.54
CA ILE A 64 10.49 -0.10 -12.87
C ILE A 64 11.19 -1.22 -13.66
N MET A 65 12.02 -0.79 -14.61
CA MET A 65 13.00 -1.58 -15.35
C MET A 65 14.39 -1.53 -14.69
N ASP A 66 14.58 -0.69 -13.66
CA ASP A 66 15.83 -0.58 -12.92
C ASP A 66 15.62 -1.01 -11.47
N VAL A 67 15.75 -2.32 -11.24
CA VAL A 67 16.16 -2.83 -9.93
C VAL A 67 17.68 -2.66 -9.89
N ILE A 68 18.17 -1.63 -9.21
CA ILE A 68 19.59 -1.56 -8.84
C ILE A 68 19.76 -2.40 -7.58
N GLU A 69 20.57 -3.44 -7.67
CA GLU A 69 20.99 -4.33 -6.56
C GLU A 69 21.89 -3.60 -5.56
#